data_AF-L7C5U1-F1
#
_entry.id   AF-L7C5U1-F1
#
_cell.length_a   1.000
_cell.length_b   1.000
_cell.length_c   1.000
_cell.angle_alpha   90.00
_cell.angle_beta   90.00
_cell.angle_gamma   90.00
#
_symmetry.space_group_name_H-M   'P 1'
#
loop_
_entity.id
_entity.type
_entity.pdbx_description
1 polymer ?
#
loop_
_entity_poly.entity_id
_entity_poly.type
_entity_poly.pdbx_seq_one_letter_code
_entity_poly.pdbx_strand_id
1 'polypeptide(L)'
;MDEIMSSDPDQDIRSRLYSAQRQFDLATILVATAAYALLFASLQLFRYPVGFAVFAAAFIAMIAFSQAFFFAGKRPRLASALAGATFFIVAHLVVRHLYAPPMPRAQSSTQIVPIGLFGMFWGYVTGTLIGSAFMVADVLRKRLFQPKR
;
A
#
# COMPACT_ATOMS: atom_id res chain seq x y z
N MET A 1 -47.87 -34.85 -15.21
CA MET A 1 -47.18 -33.85 -16.06
C MET A 1 -46.05 -33.34 -15.20
N ASP A 2 -44.94 -34.06 -15.25
CA ASP A 2 -43.79 -33.80 -14.39
C ASP A 2 -42.92 -32.77 -15.10
N GLU A 3 -42.94 -31.56 -14.54
CA GLU A 3 -42.15 -30.43 -14.99
C GLU A 3 -40.68 -30.74 -14.68
N ILE A 4 -39.94 -31.17 -15.71
CA ILE A 4 -38.50 -31.42 -15.63
C ILE A 4 -37.84 -30.05 -15.42
N MET A 5 -37.63 -29.72 -14.16
CA MET A 5 -36.89 -28.56 -13.70
C MET A 5 -35.42 -28.74 -14.09
N SER A 6 -35.14 -28.40 -15.36
CA SER A 6 -33.82 -28.31 -15.98
C SER A 6 -33.04 -27.22 -15.25
N SER A 7 -32.41 -27.59 -14.14
CA SER A 7 -31.35 -26.81 -13.54
C SER A 7 -30.19 -26.76 -14.54
N ASP A 8 -30.15 -25.66 -15.29
CA ASP A 8 -29.07 -25.37 -16.22
C ASP A 8 -27.75 -25.39 -15.44
N PRO A 9 -26.85 -26.35 -15.69
CA PRO A 9 -25.61 -26.51 -14.93
C PRO A 9 -24.74 -25.25 -14.95
N ASP A 10 -24.93 -24.37 -15.94
CA ASP A 10 -24.23 -23.10 -16.04
C ASP A 10 -24.65 -22.07 -14.97
N GLN A 11 -25.86 -22.15 -14.41
CA GLN A 11 -26.28 -21.24 -13.33
C GLN A 11 -25.54 -21.51 -12.03
N ASP A 12 -25.24 -22.77 -11.74
CA ASP A 12 -24.56 -23.18 -10.50
C ASP A 12 -23.05 -22.85 -10.54
N ILE A 13 -22.47 -22.82 -11.75
CA ILE A 13 -21.09 -22.34 -11.98
C ILE A 13 -21.01 -20.82 -11.81
N ARG A 14 -21.97 -20.06 -12.38
CA ARG A 14 -22.02 -18.59 -12.24
C ARG A 14 -22.27 -18.13 -10.82
N SER A 15 -23.11 -18.84 -10.06
CA SER A 15 -23.39 -18.53 -8.64
C SER A 15 -22.17 -18.77 -7.75
N ARG A 16 -21.37 -19.81 -8.01
CA ARG A 16 -20.10 -20.09 -7.32
C ARG A 16 -18.99 -19.09 -7.70
N LEU A 17 -18.95 -18.64 -8.96
CA LEU A 17 -18.02 -17.59 -9.40
C LEU A 17 -18.33 -16.22 -8.78
N TYR A 18 -19.60 -15.90 -8.51
CA TYR A 18 -19.98 -14.62 -7.91
C TYR A 18 -20.00 -14.59 -6.37
N SER A 19 -20.09 -15.73 -5.69
CA SER A 19 -20.22 -15.79 -4.23
C SER A 19 -18.90 -15.87 -3.46
N ALA A 20 -17.78 -16.18 -4.11
CA ALA A 20 -16.54 -16.54 -3.40
C ALA A 20 -15.52 -15.40 -3.14
N GLN A 21 -15.70 -14.18 -3.66
CA GLN A 21 -14.59 -13.20 -3.66
C GLN A 21 -14.88 -11.79 -3.09
N ARG A 22 -16.11 -11.48 -2.66
CA ARG A 22 -16.46 -10.10 -2.26
C ARG A 22 -16.11 -9.73 -0.80
N GLN A 23 -16.02 -10.71 0.09
CA GLN A 23 -15.75 -10.45 1.52
C GLN A 23 -14.26 -10.24 1.83
N PHE A 24 -13.36 -10.55 0.88
CA PHE A 24 -11.92 -10.39 1.05
C PHE A 24 -11.45 -8.93 0.92
N ASP A 25 -12.30 -8.03 0.43
CA ASP A 25 -11.91 -6.65 0.12
C ASP A 25 -12.37 -5.62 1.18
N LEU A 26 -13.53 -5.83 1.81
CA LEU A 26 -14.10 -4.84 2.74
C LEU A 26 -13.27 -4.65 4.03
N ALA A 27 -12.78 -5.75 4.62
CA ALA A 27 -11.93 -5.68 5.80
C ALA A 27 -10.59 -4.98 5.51
N THR A 28 -10.00 -5.24 4.34
CA THR A 28 -8.77 -4.62 3.85
C THR A 28 -8.95 -3.11 3.70
N ILE A 29 -10.04 -2.67 3.08
CA ILE A 29 -10.36 -1.25 2.91
C ILE A 29 -10.58 -0.57 4.27
N LEU A 30 -11.28 -1.21 5.22
CA LEU A 30 -11.48 -0.66 6.56
C LEU A 30 -10.16 -0.50 7.32
N VAL A 31 -9.27 -1.49 7.26
CA VAL A 31 -7.95 -1.42 7.92
C VAL A 31 -7.09 -0.33 7.29
N ALA A 32 -7.08 -0.23 5.96
CA ALA A 32 -6.37 0.84 5.26
C ALA A 32 -6.92 2.22 5.67
N THR A 33 -8.24 2.38 5.69
CA THR A 33 -8.90 3.63 6.07
C THR A 33 -8.58 4.00 7.52
N ALA A 34 -8.63 3.04 8.45
CA ALA A 34 -8.28 3.25 9.84
C ALA A 34 -6.81 3.65 10.00
N ALA A 35 -5.89 3.02 9.26
CA ALA A 35 -4.47 3.36 9.28
C ALA A 35 -4.22 4.80 8.79
N TYR A 36 -4.87 5.21 7.68
CA TYR A 36 -4.77 6.60 7.20
C TYR A 36 -5.41 7.59 8.18
N ALA A 37 -6.55 7.26 8.79
CA ALA A 37 -7.18 8.10 9.80
C ALA A 37 -6.26 8.31 11.00
N LEU A 38 -5.64 7.25 11.52
CA LEU A 38 -4.67 7.33 12.62
C LEU A 38 -3.43 8.15 12.24
N LEU A 39 -2.92 7.96 11.03
CA LEU A 39 -1.80 8.76 10.51
C LEU A 39 -2.16 10.24 10.50
N PHE A 40 -3.27 10.61 9.87
CA PHE A 40 -3.68 12.01 9.76
C PHE A 40 -4.02 12.63 11.11
N ALA A 41 -4.71 11.89 11.99
CA ALA A 41 -4.97 12.33 13.36
C ALA A 41 -3.66 12.59 14.14
N SER A 42 -2.68 11.71 14.00
CA SER A 42 -1.36 11.87 14.63
C SER A 42 -0.64 13.10 14.09
N LEU A 43 -0.64 13.30 12.77
CA LEU A 43 -0.02 14.47 12.14
C LEU A 43 -0.69 15.77 12.56
N GLN A 44 -2.01 15.77 12.70
CA GLN A 44 -2.78 16.92 13.19
C GLN A 44 -2.48 17.20 14.66
N LEU A 45 -2.33 16.16 15.49
CA LEU A 45 -1.98 16.29 16.91
C LEU A 45 -0.63 17.01 17.10
N PHE A 46 0.36 16.69 16.26
CA PHE A 46 1.67 17.36 16.27
C PHE A 46 1.72 18.66 15.45
N ARG A 47 0.60 19.09 14.86
CA ARG A 47 0.48 20.31 14.04
C ARG A 47 1.46 20.36 12.87
N TYR A 48 1.73 19.22 12.22
CA TYR A 48 2.56 19.18 11.02
C TYR A 48 1.92 19.93 9.85
N PRO A 49 2.72 20.52 8.93
CA PRO A 49 2.19 21.22 7.77
C PRO A 49 1.48 20.23 6.83
N VAL A 50 0.41 20.70 6.18
CA VAL A 50 -0.41 19.89 5.26
C VAL A 50 0.42 19.24 4.15
N GLY A 51 1.43 19.95 3.63
CA GLY A 51 2.34 19.42 2.62
C GLY A 51 3.08 18.15 3.08
N PHE A 52 3.48 18.09 4.35
CA PHE A 52 4.11 16.89 4.91
C PHE A 52 3.13 15.73 5.04
N ALA A 53 1.88 16.00 5.42
CA ALA A 53 0.84 14.97 5.49
C ALA A 53 0.52 14.37 4.11
N VAL A 54 0.40 15.21 3.09
CA VAL A 54 0.21 14.77 1.69
C VAL A 54 1.41 13.94 1.23
N PHE A 55 2.63 14.39 1.52
CA PHE A 55 3.85 13.66 1.18
C PHE A 55 3.90 12.27 1.83
N ALA A 56 3.62 12.19 3.13
CA ALA A 56 3.60 10.92 3.88
C ALA A 56 2.51 9.97 3.37
N ALA A 57 1.31 10.48 3.08
CA ALA A 57 0.23 9.68 2.53
C ALA A 57 0.56 9.14 1.12
N ALA A 58 1.10 9.99 0.24
CA ALA A 58 1.52 9.60 -1.10
C ALA A 58 2.64 8.54 -1.05
N PHE A 59 3.59 8.69 -0.13
CA PHE A 59 4.65 7.72 0.11
C PHE A 59 4.09 6.36 0.51
N ILE A 60 3.25 6.31 1.55
CA ILE A 60 2.63 5.06 2.04
C ILE A 60 1.80 4.39 0.94
N ALA A 61 1.01 5.17 0.18
CA ALA A 61 0.21 4.68 -0.93
C ALA A 61 1.10 4.03 -2.01
N MET A 62 2.19 4.69 -2.40
CA MET A 62 3.13 4.15 -3.38
C MET A 62 3.80 2.87 -2.88
N ILE A 63 4.18 2.80 -1.60
CA ILE A 63 4.73 1.57 -1.02
C ILE A 63 3.71 0.44 -1.06
N ALA A 64 2.48 0.66 -0.57
CA ALA A 64 1.41 -0.34 -0.57
C ALA A 64 1.11 -0.83 -1.99
N PHE A 65 0.99 0.08 -2.94
CA PHE A 65 0.77 -0.22 -4.36
C PHE A 65 1.93 -1.06 -4.93
N SER A 66 3.18 -0.67 -4.67
CA SER A 66 4.35 -1.40 -5.16
C SER A 66 4.40 -2.84 -4.64
N GLN A 67 4.02 -3.09 -3.38
CA GLN A 67 3.98 -4.44 -2.81
C GLN A 67 2.90 -5.32 -3.45
N ALA A 68 1.75 -4.72 -3.79
CA ALA A 68 0.65 -5.43 -4.43
C ALA A 68 0.94 -5.76 -5.90
N PHE A 69 1.56 -4.84 -6.65
CA PHE A 69 1.76 -4.97 -8.10
C PHE A 69 3.10 -5.58 -8.48
N PHE A 70 4.20 -5.26 -7.79
CA PHE A 70 5.52 -5.72 -8.21
C PHE A 70 5.84 -7.12 -7.73
N PHE A 71 6.61 -7.84 -8.56
CA PHE A 71 7.03 -9.22 -8.33
C PHE A 71 5.88 -10.21 -8.07
N ALA A 72 4.65 -9.89 -8.52
CA ALA A 72 3.45 -10.66 -8.25
C ALA A 72 3.28 -10.99 -6.75
N GLY A 73 3.67 -10.06 -5.87
CA GLY A 73 3.63 -10.25 -4.41
C GLY A 73 4.68 -11.20 -3.83
N LYS A 74 5.58 -11.78 -4.63
CA LYS A 74 6.59 -12.76 -4.15
C LYS A 74 7.70 -12.13 -3.32
N ARG A 75 8.02 -10.86 -3.56
CA ARG A 75 9.14 -10.14 -2.91
C ARG A 75 8.70 -8.76 -2.39
N PRO A 76 7.73 -8.69 -1.46
CA PRO A 76 7.13 -7.42 -1.03
C PRO A 76 8.14 -6.49 -0.36
N ARG A 77 9.13 -7.03 0.36
CA ARG A 77 10.17 -6.22 1.02
C ARG A 77 11.09 -5.52 0.02
N LEU A 78 11.47 -6.22 -1.05
CA LEU A 78 12.30 -5.65 -2.12
C LEU A 78 11.50 -4.58 -2.89
N ALA A 79 10.21 -4.85 -3.18
CA ALA A 79 9.33 -3.89 -3.83
C ALA A 79 9.26 -2.57 -3.07
N SER A 80 9.05 -2.62 -1.74
CA SER A 80 8.98 -1.42 -0.90
C SER A 80 10.30 -0.67 -0.84
N ALA A 81 11.42 -1.37 -0.74
CA ALA A 81 12.74 -0.76 -0.72
C ALA A 81 13.01 0.02 -2.03
N LEU A 82 12.73 -0.59 -3.19
CA LEU A 82 12.91 0.05 -4.49
C LEU A 82 11.93 1.20 -4.71
N ALA A 83 10.67 1.03 -4.32
CA ALA A 83 9.66 2.08 -4.40
C ALA A 83 10.04 3.28 -3.52
N GLY A 84 10.56 3.04 -2.33
CA GLY A 84 11.00 4.11 -1.44
C GLY A 84 12.21 4.89 -1.97
N ALA A 85 13.21 4.17 -2.50
CA ALA A 85 14.35 4.81 -3.17
C ALA A 85 13.89 5.70 -4.33
N THR A 86 13.02 5.15 -5.18
CA THR A 86 12.46 5.86 -6.34
C THR A 86 11.66 7.08 -5.92
N PHE A 87 10.77 6.95 -4.93
CA PHE A 87 9.92 8.03 -4.45
C PHE A 87 10.74 9.21 -3.93
N PHE A 88 11.74 8.95 -3.09
CA PHE A 88 12.58 10.01 -2.53
C PHE A 88 13.45 10.70 -3.59
N ILE A 89 13.99 9.95 -4.55
CA ILE A 89 14.74 10.54 -5.67
C ILE A 89 13.83 11.45 -6.49
N VAL A 90 12.65 10.96 -6.88
CA VAL A 90 11.69 11.73 -7.68
C VAL A 90 11.22 12.97 -6.92
N ALA A 91 10.83 12.82 -5.65
CA ALA A 91 10.40 13.94 -4.83
C ALA A 91 11.51 14.98 -4.66
N HIS A 92 12.75 14.56 -4.46
CA HIS A 92 13.89 15.47 -4.40
C HIS A 92 14.07 16.23 -5.72
N LEU A 93 14.02 15.53 -6.86
CA LEU A 93 14.13 16.17 -8.17
C LEU A 93 12.99 17.18 -8.43
N VAL A 94 11.76 16.84 -8.04
CA VAL A 94 10.59 17.74 -8.15
C VAL A 94 10.75 18.96 -7.27
N VAL A 95 11.04 18.78 -5.97
CA VAL A 95 11.23 19.90 -5.03
C VAL A 95 12.35 20.80 -5.52
N ARG A 96 13.46 20.21 -5.98
CA ARG A 96 14.57 20.98 -6.52
C ARG A 96 14.17 21.76 -7.76
N HIS A 97 13.46 21.14 -8.70
CA HIS A 97 13.03 21.80 -9.93
C HIS A 97 12.11 22.99 -9.66
N LEU A 98 11.27 22.91 -8.62
CA LEU A 98 10.28 23.94 -8.29
C LEU A 98 10.85 25.06 -7.40
N TYR A 99 11.80 24.77 -6.50
CA TYR A 99 12.18 25.70 -5.44
C TYR A 99 13.66 26.06 -5.37
N ALA A 100 14.56 25.34 -6.05
CA ALA A 100 16.00 25.55 -5.90
C ALA A 100 16.61 26.33 -7.08
N PRO A 101 17.57 27.23 -6.82
CA PRO A 101 18.35 27.86 -7.88
C PRO A 101 19.20 26.83 -8.63
N PRO A 102 19.56 27.09 -9.90
CA PRO A 102 20.38 26.18 -10.69
C PRO A 102 21.76 25.97 -10.04
N MET A 103 22.02 24.75 -9.58
CA MET A 103 23.33 24.32 -9.06
C MET A 103 24.15 23.60 -10.15
N PRO A 104 25.49 23.58 -10.05
CA PRO A 104 26.36 22.79 -10.93
C PRO A 104 25.95 21.31 -10.97
N ARG A 105 25.97 20.71 -12.16
CA ARG A 105 25.53 19.31 -12.39
C ARG A 105 26.28 18.30 -11.52
N ALA A 106 27.57 18.53 -11.24
CA ALA A 106 28.40 17.65 -10.42
C ALA A 106 27.90 17.52 -8.97
N GLN A 107 27.39 18.61 -8.38
CA GLN A 107 26.85 18.60 -7.01
C GLN A 107 25.47 17.93 -6.93
N SER A 108 24.74 17.90 -8.07
CA SER A 108 23.44 17.25 -8.18
C SER A 108 23.53 15.73 -8.09
N SER A 109 24.48 15.13 -8.79
CA SER A 109 24.57 13.68 -8.92
C SER A 109 25.04 13.03 -7.62
N THR A 110 25.92 13.69 -6.86
CA THR A 110 26.43 13.17 -5.59
C THR A 110 25.35 13.05 -4.51
N GLN A 111 24.25 13.79 -4.61
CA GLN A 111 23.14 13.73 -3.65
C GLN A 111 22.16 12.59 -3.93
N ILE A 112 22.10 12.06 -5.15
CA ILE A 112 21.12 11.03 -5.55
C ILE A 112 21.34 9.73 -4.77
N VAL A 113 22.59 9.31 -4.61
CA VAL A 113 22.94 8.06 -3.91
C VAL A 113 22.48 8.06 -2.45
N PRO A 114 22.87 9.03 -1.60
CA PRO A 114 22.44 9.03 -0.20
C PRO A 114 20.91 9.19 -0.07
N ILE A 115 20.26 9.98 -0.94
CA ILE A 115 18.80 10.13 -0.95
C ILE A 115 18.12 8.81 -1.32
N GLY A 116 18.64 8.10 -2.32
CA GLY A 116 18.14 6.78 -2.72
C GLY A 116 18.29 5.75 -1.61
N LEU A 117 19.44 5.71 -0.93
CA LEU A 117 19.66 4.82 0.22
C LEU A 117 18.73 5.13 1.38
N PHE A 118 18.52 6.42 1.68
CA PHE A 118 17.58 6.86 2.71
C PHE A 118 16.14 6.47 2.35
N GLY A 119 15.73 6.69 1.10
CA GLY A 119 14.43 6.26 0.59
C GLY A 119 14.27 4.74 0.63
N MET A 120 15.33 3.99 0.33
CA MET A 120 15.32 2.53 0.41
C MET A 120 15.09 2.04 1.84
N PHE A 121 15.78 2.65 2.80
CA PHE A 121 15.62 2.35 4.22
C PHE A 121 14.18 2.60 4.70
N TRP A 122 13.66 3.80 4.46
CA TRP A 122 12.29 4.13 4.86
C TRP A 122 11.24 3.32 4.12
N GLY A 123 11.45 3.05 2.83
CA GLY A 123 10.58 2.17 2.04
C GLY A 123 10.49 0.77 2.66
N TYR A 124 11.62 0.19 3.05
CA TYR A 124 11.66 -1.10 3.72
C TYR A 124 10.92 -1.09 5.07
N VAL A 125 11.15 -0.08 5.91
CA VAL A 125 10.49 0.07 7.22
C VAL A 125 8.98 0.20 7.04
N THR A 126 8.52 1.12 6.19
CA THR A 126 7.10 1.33 5.91
C THR A 126 6.45 0.10 5.30
N GLY A 127 7.12 -0.58 4.35
CA GLY A 127 6.63 -1.82 3.77
C GLY A 127 6.48 -2.95 4.78
N THR A 128 7.37 -3.00 5.78
CA THR A 128 7.28 -3.97 6.89
C THR A 128 6.08 -3.66 7.79
N LEU A 129 5.84 -2.38 8.09
CA LEU A 129 4.67 -1.95 8.87
C LEU A 129 3.35 -2.28 8.15
N ILE A 130 3.25 -1.98 6.85
CA ILE A 130 2.07 -2.31 6.03
C ILE A 130 1.83 -3.83 6.04
N GLY A 131 2.88 -4.62 5.78
CA GLY A 131 2.79 -6.09 5.85
C GLY A 131 2.32 -6.59 7.22
N SER A 132 2.82 -6.00 8.30
CA SER A 132 2.41 -6.37 9.66
C SER A 132 0.94 -6.04 9.94
N ALA A 133 0.44 -4.89 9.46
CA ALA A 133 -0.97 -4.52 9.59
C ALA A 133 -1.88 -5.52 8.88
N PHE A 134 -1.51 -5.97 7.67
CA PHE A 134 -2.25 -7.01 6.96
C PHE A 134 -2.23 -8.36 7.66
N MET A 135 -1.11 -8.75 8.27
CA MET A 135 -1.04 -9.97 9.08
C MET A 135 -1.95 -9.90 10.30
N VAL A 136 -1.97 -8.77 11.01
CA VAL A 136 -2.88 -8.55 12.16
C VAL A 136 -4.33 -8.62 11.70
N ALA A 137 -4.67 -7.99 10.57
CA ALA A 137 -6.01 -8.04 9.99
C ALA A 137 -6.45 -9.48 9.66
N ASP A 138 -5.56 -10.27 9.03
CA ASP A 138 -5.84 -11.68 8.71
C ASP A 138 -6.03 -12.53 9.98
N VAL A 139 -5.20 -12.33 11.00
CA VAL A 139 -5.33 -13.01 12.30
C VAL A 139 -6.65 -12.64 12.98
N LEU A 140 -7.00 -11.36 13.02
CA LEU A 140 -8.25 -10.90 13.63
C LEU A 140 -9.47 -11.47 12.89
N ARG A 141 -9.41 -11.49 11.56
CA ARG A 141 -10.45 -12.09 10.72
C ARG A 141 -10.64 -13.57 11.04
N LYS A 142 -9.56 -14.34 11.08
CA LYS A 142 -9.61 -15.78 11.40
C LYS A 142 -10.21 -16.03 12.78
N ARG A 143 -9.88 -15.20 13.78
CA ARG A 143 -10.39 -15.35 15.15
C ARG A 143 -11.86 -14.95 15.31
N LEU A 144 -12.32 -13.90 14.62
CA LEU A 144 -13.68 -13.39 14.79
C LEU A 144 -14.72 -14.10 13.90
N PHE A 145 -14.32 -14.58 12.72
CA PHE A 145 -15.27 -15.03 11.70
C PHE A 145 -15.19 -16.53 11.35
N GLN A 146 -14.21 -17.28 11.85
CA GLN A 146 -14.21 -18.74 11.71
C GLN A 146 -14.72 -19.37 13.01
N PRO A 147 -15.95 -19.93 13.05
CA PRO A 147 -16.41 -20.70 14.19
C PRO A 147 -15.50 -21.90 14.36
N LYS A 148 -15.09 -22.20 15.60
CA LYS A 148 -14.45 -23.48 15.94
C LYS A 148 -15.40 -24.60 15.48
N ARG A 149 -15.05 -25.28 14.38
CA ARG A 149 -15.59 -26.60 14.07
C ARG A 149 -14.81 -27.65 14.85
#